data_AF-A0A3L9I4V6-F1
#
_entry.id   AF-A0A3L9I4V6-F1
#
_cell.length_a   1.000
_cell.length_b   1.000
_cell.length_c   1.000
_cell.angle_alpha   90.00
_cell.angle_beta   90.00
_cell.angle_gamma   90.00
#
_symmetry.space_group_name_H-M   'P 1'
#
loop_
_entity.id
_entity.type
_entity.pdbx_description
1 polymer ?
#
loop_
_entity_poly.entity_id
_entity_poly.type
_entity_poly.pdbx_seq_one_letter_code
_entity_poly.pdbx_strand_id
1 'polypeptide(L)' 'LKTIPVRVGVAGGENKAEAIAAAMKGGYINALVTDQDTAAAILRS' A
#
# COMPACT_ATOMS: atom_id res chain seq x y z
N LEU A 1 2.10 15.54 3.93
CA LEU A 1 1.89 14.62 2.78
C LEU A 1 0.57 14.82 2.06
N LYS A 2 -0.57 14.92 2.76
CA LYS A 2 -1.91 14.90 2.12
C LYS A 2 -2.20 16.03 1.11
N THR A 3 -1.41 17.10 1.12
CA THR A 3 -1.45 18.20 0.13
C THR A 3 -0.79 17.86 -1.21
N ILE A 4 0.08 16.84 -1.26
CA ILE A 4 0.69 16.36 -2.50
C ILE A 4 -0.36 15.54 -3.25
N PRO A 5 -0.70 15.87 -4.52
CA PRO A 5 -1.77 15.19 -5.25
C PRO A 5 -1.52 13.70 -5.46
N VAL A 6 -0.27 13.32 -5.77
CA VAL A 6 0.13 11.92 -6.01
C VAL A 6 1.19 11.51 -4.99
N ARG A 7 0.94 10.39 -4.30
CA ARG A 7 1.77 9.86 -3.22
C ARG A 7 1.97 8.37 -3.48
N VAL A 8 3.09 8.04 -4.12
CA VAL A 8 3.44 6.68 -4.51
C VAL A 8 4.17 5.98 -3.37
N GLY A 9 3.62 4.89 -2.86
CA GLY A 9 4.33 3.95 -2.00
C GLY A 9 5.01 2.85 -2.83
N VAL A 10 6.18 2.40 -2.40
CA VAL A 10 6.86 1.22 -2.96
C VAL A 10 7.15 0.26 -1.82
N ALA A 11 6.48 -0.89 -1.82
CA ALA A 11 6.61 -1.88 -0.74
C ALA A 11 6.22 -3.27 -1.24
N GLY A 12 6.83 -4.30 -0.65
CA GLY A 12 6.57 -5.72 -0.94
C GLY A 12 6.85 -6.58 0.31
N GLY A 13 6.32 -7.80 0.28
CA GLY A 13 6.32 -8.79 1.35
C GLY A 13 4.93 -9.00 1.96
N GLU A 14 4.45 -10.24 1.97
CA GLU A 14 3.13 -10.61 2.53
C GLU A 14 2.98 -10.21 4.00
N ASN A 15 4.05 -10.30 4.79
CA ASN A 15 4.07 -9.91 6.20
C ASN A 15 3.83 -8.40 6.43
N LYS A 16 3.84 -7.59 5.37
CA LYS A 16 3.55 -6.15 5.41
C LYS A 16 2.19 -5.79 4.83
N ALA A 17 1.42 -6.76 4.32
CA ALA A 17 0.16 -6.52 3.61
C ALA A 17 -0.81 -5.65 4.42
N GLU A 18 -1.02 -5.97 5.69
CA GLU A 18 -1.92 -5.23 6.58
C GLU A 18 -1.46 -3.77 6.80
N ALA A 19 -0.15 -3.57 7.00
CA ALA A 19 0.42 -2.24 7.17
C ALA A 19 0.32 -1.40 5.88
N ILE A 20 0.55 -2.02 4.71
CA ILE A 20 0.41 -1.36 3.40
C ILE A 20 -1.06 -0.98 3.18
N ALA A 21 -2.00 -1.89 3.44
CA ALA A 21 -3.43 -1.64 3.33
C ALA A 21 -3.86 -0.50 4.27
N ALA A 22 -3.37 -0.47 5.51
CA ALA A 22 -3.64 0.61 6.46
C ALA A 22 -3.09 1.96 5.96
N ALA A 23 -1.90 2.00 5.37
CA ALA A 23 -1.32 3.22 4.81
C ALA A 23 -2.16 3.78 3.64
N MET A 24 -2.69 2.90 2.79
CA MET A 24 -3.61 3.27 1.70
C MET A 24 -4.96 3.75 2.26
N LYS A 25 -5.58 3.00 3.19
CA LYS A 25 -6.87 3.35 3.82
C LYS A 25 -6.77 4.67 4.60
N GLY A 26 -5.67 4.93 5.29
CA GLY A 26 -5.40 6.18 6.00
C GLY A 26 -5.08 7.38 5.10
N GLY A 27 -4.92 7.15 3.79
CA GLY A 27 -4.61 8.16 2.78
C GLY A 27 -3.18 8.71 2.87
N TYR A 28 -2.25 7.96 3.48
CA TYR A 28 -0.83 8.32 3.49
C TYR A 28 -0.23 8.20 2.09
N ILE A 29 -0.63 7.17 1.35
CA ILE A 29 -0.34 6.98 -0.07
C ILE A 29 -1.65 6.78 -0.84
N ASN A 30 -1.64 7.07 -2.14
CA ASN A 30 -2.80 6.85 -3.02
C ASN A 30 -2.46 6.09 -4.31
N ALA A 31 -1.18 5.75 -4.51
CA ALA A 31 -0.72 4.81 -5.51
C ALA A 31 0.31 3.87 -4.86
N LEU A 32 0.35 2.62 -5.30
CA LEU A 32 1.26 1.60 -4.76
C LEU A 32 1.94 0.86 -5.91
N VAL A 33 3.26 0.72 -5.80
CA VAL A 33 4.06 -0.24 -6.57
C VAL A 33 4.41 -1.40 -5.65
N THR A 34 4.05 -2.62 -6.06
CA THR A 34 4.24 -3.84 -5.27
C THR A 34 4.31 -5.06 -6.20
N ASP A 35 4.68 -6.22 -5.65
CA ASP A 35 4.67 -7.50 -6.36
C ASP A 35 3.30 -8.21 -6.27
N GLN A 36 3.12 -9.25 -7.08
CA GLN A 36 1.84 -9.95 -7.20
C GLN A 36 1.41 -10.65 -5.91
N ASP A 37 2.36 -11.25 -5.17
CA ASP A 37 2.07 -11.99 -3.94
C ASP A 37 1.62 -11.04 -2.83
N THR A 38 2.30 -9.89 -2.69
CA THR A 38 1.92 -8.83 -1.75
C THR A 38 0.57 -8.23 -2.12
N ALA A 39 0.32 -7.95 -3.40
CA ALA A 39 -0.99 -7.47 -3.85
C ALA A 39 -2.11 -8.47 -3.50
N ALA A 40 -1.88 -9.77 -3.73
CA ALA A 40 -2.82 -10.81 -3.39
C ALA A 40 -3.05 -10.90 -1.88
N ALA A 41 -2.00 -10.76 -1.07
CA ALA A 41 -2.10 -10.72 0.40
C ALA A 41 -2.92 -9.52 0.89
N ILE A 42 -2.73 -8.34 0.29
CA ILE A 42 -3.52 -7.12 0.59
C ILE A 42 -5.01 -7.32 0.29
N LEU A 43 -5.35 -8.05 -0.79
CA LEU A 43 -6.76 -8.35 -1.12
C LEU A 43 -7.43 -9.32 -0.13
N ARG A 44 -6.64 -10.04 0.67
CA ARG A 44 -7.14 -10.96 1.71
C ARG A 44 -7.21 -10.32 3.10
N SER A 45 -6.62 -9.13 3.29
CA SER A 45 -6.49 -8.44 4.60
C SER A 45 -7.61 -7.45 4.91
#